data_AF-A0A3R7EB52-F1
#
_entry.id   AF-A0A3R7EB52-F1
#
_cell.length_a   1.000
_cell.length_b   1.000
_cell.length_c   1.000
_cell.angle_alpha   90.00
_cell.angle_beta   90.00
_cell.angle_gamma   90.00
#
_symmetry.space_group_name_H-M   'P 1'
#
loop_
_entity.id
_entity.type
_entity.pdbx_description
1 polymer ?
#
loop_
_entity_poly.entity_id
_entity_poly.type
_entity_poly.pdbx_seq_one_letter_code
_entity_poly.pdbx_strand_id
1 'polypeptide(L)'
;MDAMIVIHLSKITLLMSLVEKIEVVIPHRVFEESVKDSLGRYNDALITNGLIHEEILKDLEESAKEENMDRSTVIRRFIMEGLREHKRERAARLYKERRVSIDGAAELAGLTVREMVDYLIRKGYKSSYSYEDLEKEMELFRKGSAID
;
A
#
# COMPACT_ATOMS: atom_id res chain seq x y z
N MET A 1 -9.26 25.22 36.08
CA MET A 1 -9.30 23.75 36.04
C MET A 1 -10.38 23.39 35.06
N ASP A 2 -10.01 23.16 33.80
CA ASP A 2 -10.97 22.80 32.78
C ASP A 2 -11.44 21.36 33.02
N ALA A 3 -12.74 21.18 33.15
CA ALA A 3 -13.35 19.91 33.45
C ALA A 3 -13.16 18.95 32.27
N MET A 4 -12.31 17.94 32.44
CA MET A 4 -12.13 16.87 31.47
C MET A 4 -13.31 15.89 31.59
N ILE A 5 -14.32 16.02 30.73
CA ILE A 5 -15.42 15.05 30.64
C ILE A 5 -14.95 13.91 29.73
N VAL A 6 -14.64 12.76 30.32
CA VAL A 6 -14.39 11.52 29.55
C VAL A 6 -15.73 10.99 29.04
N ILE A 7 -16.04 11.27 27.77
CA ILE A 7 -17.25 10.76 27.12
C ILE A 7 -16.88 9.44 26.42
N HIS A 8 -17.46 8.34 26.90
CA HIS A 8 -17.34 7.03 26.25
C HIS A 8 -17.84 7.11 24.79
N LEU A 9 -17.18 6.43 23.84
CA LEU A 9 -17.44 6.55 22.40
C LEU A 9 -18.92 6.32 22.04
N SER A 10 -19.59 5.37 22.69
CA SER A 10 -21.02 5.11 22.52
C SER A 10 -21.93 6.29 22.88
N LYS A 11 -21.53 7.14 23.84
CA LYS A 11 -22.25 8.36 24.20
C LYS A 11 -22.02 9.47 23.18
N ILE A 12 -20.83 9.54 22.55
CA ILE A 12 -20.55 10.48 21.45
C ILE A 12 -21.43 10.13 20.24
N THR A 13 -21.51 8.86 19.87
CA THR A 13 -22.37 8.40 18.76
C THR A 13 -23.84 8.75 19.01
N LEU A 14 -24.32 8.59 20.24
CA LEU A 14 -25.68 8.98 20.63
C LEU A 14 -25.88 10.50 20.55
N LEU A 15 -24.92 11.30 21.03
CA LEU A 15 -24.95 12.76 20.94
C LEU A 15 -24.97 13.24 19.48
N MET A 16 -24.17 12.63 18.60
CA MET A 16 -24.17 12.93 17.17
C MET A 16 -25.52 12.62 16.50
N SER A 17 -26.27 11.63 17.00
CA SER A 17 -27.60 11.31 16.47
C SER A 17 -28.71 12.28 16.90
N LEU A 18 -28.45 13.07 17.95
CA LEU A 18 -29.45 13.93 18.58
C LEU A 18 -29.32 15.41 18.21
N VAL A 19 -28.24 15.82 17.55
CA VAL A 19 -27.95 17.23 17.30
C VAL A 19 -27.48 17.42 15.86
N GLU A 20 -28.10 18.36 15.13
CA GLU A 20 -27.85 18.57 13.71
C GLU A 20 -26.41 19.01 13.38
N LYS A 21 -25.76 19.76 14.28
CA LYS A 21 -24.34 20.12 14.20
C LYS A 21 -23.72 20.17 15.58
N ILE A 22 -22.71 19.32 15.80
CA ILE A 22 -21.83 19.35 16.96
C ILE A 22 -20.39 19.36 16.45
N GLU A 23 -19.60 20.27 16.98
CA GLU A 23 -18.15 20.30 16.75
C GLU A 23 -17.46 19.77 18.01
N VAL A 24 -16.84 18.59 17.90
CA VAL A 24 -16.12 17.95 19.02
C VAL A 24 -14.63 18.21 18.85
N VAL A 25 -14.05 18.98 19.75
CA VAL A 25 -12.60 19.14 19.84
C VAL A 25 -12.05 18.12 20.83
N ILE A 26 -11.34 17.11 20.33
CA ILE A 26 -10.67 16.11 21.15
C ILE A 26 -9.21 16.53 21.31
N PRO A 27 -8.71 16.77 22.55
CA PRO A 27 -7.30 17.05 22.77
C PRO A 27 -6.43 15.89 22.28
N HIS A 28 -5.32 16.19 21.60
CA HIS A 28 -4.47 15.18 20.97
C HIS A 28 -4.02 14.07 21.93
N ARG A 29 -3.67 14.42 23.18
CA ARG A 29 -3.32 13.45 24.23
C ARG A 29 -4.45 12.47 24.54
N VAL A 30 -5.70 12.95 24.64
CA VAL A 30 -6.87 12.11 24.94
C VAL A 30 -7.15 11.15 23.78
N PHE A 31 -6.97 11.62 22.55
CA PHE A 31 -7.04 10.75 21.37
C PHE A 31 -5.96 9.67 21.41
N GLU A 32 -4.71 10.03 21.67
CA GLU A 32 -3.60 9.05 21.78
C GLU A 32 -3.81 8.02 22.88
N GLU A 33 -4.30 8.42 24.06
CA GLU A 33 -4.59 7.51 25.18
C GLU A 33 -5.76 6.56 24.83
N SER A 34 -6.85 7.09 24.27
CA SER A 34 -8.00 6.28 23.84
C SER A 34 -7.63 5.28 22.74
N VAL A 35 -6.75 5.73 21.83
CA VAL A 35 -6.17 4.91 20.78
C VAL A 35 -5.25 3.84 21.38
N LYS A 36 -4.35 4.16 22.30
CA LYS A 36 -3.46 3.20 22.98
C LYS A 36 -4.24 2.11 23.72
N ASP A 37 -5.30 2.48 24.43
CA ASP A 37 -6.17 1.53 25.13
C ASP A 37 -6.91 0.60 24.16
N SER A 38 -7.23 1.08 22.96
CA SER A 38 -7.79 0.26 21.86
C SER A 38 -6.74 -0.59 21.15
N LEU A 39 -5.50 -0.09 21.05
CA LEU A 39 -4.33 -0.68 20.38
C LEU A 39 -3.64 -1.79 21.18
N GLY A 40 -4.04 -2.08 22.42
CA GLY A 40 -3.63 -3.33 23.09
C GLY A 40 -3.94 -4.59 22.28
N ARG A 41 -4.77 -4.47 21.23
CA ARG A 41 -5.09 -5.51 20.22
C ARG A 41 -4.33 -5.39 18.89
N TYR A 42 -3.56 -4.33 18.64
CA TYR A 42 -2.88 -4.03 17.37
C TYR A 42 -1.46 -3.49 17.61
N ASN A 43 -0.57 -4.32 18.15
CA ASN A 43 0.80 -3.92 18.50
C ASN A 43 1.66 -3.42 17.30
N ASP A 44 1.24 -3.71 16.06
CA ASP A 44 1.96 -3.36 14.83
C ASP A 44 1.26 -2.27 13.98
N ALA A 45 0.34 -1.49 14.57
CA ALA A 45 -0.41 -0.45 13.86
C ALA A 45 0.07 0.98 14.18
N LEU A 46 0.23 1.80 13.15
CA LEU A 46 0.50 3.24 13.26
C LEU A 46 -0.79 4.03 13.01
N ILE A 47 -1.18 4.87 13.97
CA ILE A 47 -2.22 5.90 13.75
C ILE A 47 -1.53 7.18 13.31
N THR A 48 -1.92 7.68 12.15
CA THR A 48 -1.38 8.92 11.58
C THR A 48 -2.52 9.90 11.31
N ASN A 49 -2.27 11.17 11.59
CA ASN A 49 -3.01 12.29 11.00
C ASN A 49 -2.21 12.83 9.81
N GLY A 50 -2.88 13.44 8.84
CA GLY A 50 -2.21 13.95 7.64
C GLY A 50 -3.09 14.96 6.93
N LEU A 51 -2.45 16.03 6.42
CA LEU A 51 -3.11 16.97 5.53
C LEU A 51 -3.23 16.30 4.16
N ILE A 52 -4.46 16.20 3.65
CA ILE A 52 -4.76 15.66 2.32
C ILE A 52 -5.46 16.76 1.53
N HIS A 53 -5.03 16.98 0.29
CA HIS A 53 -5.67 17.94 -0.61
C HIS A 53 -7.11 17.53 -0.92
N GLU A 54 -7.99 18.52 -1.13
CA GLU A 54 -9.43 18.29 -1.32
C GLU A 54 -9.73 17.38 -2.51
N GLU A 55 -8.95 17.45 -3.59
CA GLU A 55 -9.09 16.58 -4.76
C GLU A 55 -8.91 15.10 -4.41
N ILE A 56 -7.82 14.77 -3.70
CA ILE A 56 -7.56 13.40 -3.24
C ILE A 56 -8.65 12.93 -2.27
N LEU A 57 -9.15 13.83 -1.41
CA LEU A 57 -10.23 13.50 -0.48
C LEU A 57 -11.53 13.14 -1.23
N LYS A 58 -11.86 13.86 -2.31
CA LYS A 58 -13.01 13.54 -3.15
C LYS A 58 -12.90 12.16 -3.77
N ASP A 59 -11.75 11.83 -4.35
CA ASP A 59 -11.50 10.53 -4.97
C ASP A 59 -11.61 9.38 -3.95
N LEU A 60 -11.09 9.59 -2.73
CA LEU A 60 -11.21 8.64 -1.63
C LEU A 60 -12.67 8.43 -1.20
N GLU A 61 -13.46 9.50 -1.15
CA GLU A 61 -14.87 9.42 -0.78
C GLU A 61 -15.74 8.77 -1.86
N GLU A 62 -15.44 9.03 -3.13
CA GLU A 62 -16.09 8.37 -4.25
C GLU A 62 -15.80 6.86 -4.23
N SER A 63 -14.51 6.49 -4.12
CA SER A 63 -14.09 5.09 -4.00
C SER A 63 -14.76 4.37 -2.82
N ALA A 64 -14.87 5.03 -1.67
CA ALA A 64 -15.54 4.48 -0.49
C ALA A 64 -17.04 4.21 -0.72
N LYS A 65 -17.72 5.11 -1.43
CA LYS A 65 -19.14 4.95 -1.78
C LYS A 65 -19.35 3.83 -2.80
N GLU A 66 -18.56 3.82 -3.87
CA GLU A 66 -18.67 2.83 -4.94
C GLU A 66 -18.48 1.40 -4.42
N GLU A 67 -17.54 1.22 -3.50
CA GLU A 67 -17.19 -0.10 -2.97
C GLU A 67 -17.96 -0.47 -1.70
N ASN A 68 -18.79 0.45 -1.19
CA ASN A 68 -19.50 0.31 0.09
C ASN A 68 -18.54 -0.03 1.25
N MET A 69 -17.41 0.67 1.31
CA MET A 69 -16.35 0.48 2.29
C MET A 69 -16.14 1.75 3.12
N ASP A 70 -15.63 1.61 4.34
CA ASP A 70 -15.27 2.78 5.12
C ASP A 70 -14.00 3.46 4.55
N ARG A 71 -13.95 4.79 4.70
CA ARG A 71 -12.82 5.62 4.25
C ARG A 71 -11.47 5.09 4.72
N SER A 72 -11.39 4.62 5.96
CA SER A 72 -10.12 4.15 6.52
C SER A 72 -9.63 2.86 5.84
N THR A 73 -10.54 1.98 5.43
CA THR A 73 -10.20 0.76 4.69
C THR A 73 -9.76 1.07 3.27
N VAL A 74 -10.42 2.00 2.59
CA VAL A 74 -10.03 2.46 1.24
C VAL A 74 -8.64 3.09 1.28
N ILE A 75 -8.38 3.98 2.25
CA ILE A 75 -7.05 4.59 2.45
C ILE A 75 -5.99 3.52 2.68
N ARG A 76 -6.23 2.57 3.59
CA ARG A 76 -5.28 1.47 3.86
C ARG A 76 -4.99 0.65 2.61
N ARG A 77 -6.03 0.31 1.82
CA ARG A 77 -5.87 -0.45 0.58
C ARG A 77 -5.01 0.32 -0.42
N PHE A 78 -5.31 1.59 -0.68
CA PHE A 78 -4.52 2.40 -1.61
C PHE A 78 -3.07 2.59 -1.16
N ILE A 79 -2.83 2.73 0.15
CA ILE A 79 -1.46 2.73 0.69
C ILE A 79 -0.77 1.39 0.37
N MET A 80 -1.42 0.26 0.62
CA MET A 80 -0.85 -1.06 0.31
C MET A 80 -0.57 -1.24 -1.19
N GLU A 81 -1.47 -0.78 -2.06
CA GLU A 81 -1.31 -0.80 -3.50
C GLU A 81 -0.15 0.06 -3.96
N GLY A 82 -0.07 1.31 -3.49
CA GLY A 82 1.03 2.22 -3.76
C GLY A 82 2.36 1.66 -3.29
N LEU A 83 2.42 1.02 -2.12
CA LEU A 83 3.64 0.36 -1.63
C LEU A 83 4.05 -0.84 -2.49
N ARG A 84 3.09 -1.66 -2.95
CA ARG A 84 3.38 -2.77 -3.87
C ARG A 84 3.91 -2.24 -5.20
N GLU A 85 3.28 -1.22 -5.76
CA GLU A 85 3.70 -0.62 -7.02
C GLU A 85 5.08 0.01 -6.91
N HIS A 86 5.34 0.77 -5.84
CA HIS A 86 6.66 1.35 -5.56
C HIS A 86 7.77 0.28 -5.48
N LYS A 87 7.49 -0.88 -4.87
CA LYS A 87 8.44 -2.01 -4.84
C LYS A 87 8.73 -2.54 -6.26
N ARG A 88 7.71 -2.72 -7.09
CA ARG A 88 7.84 -3.17 -8.48
C ARG A 88 8.63 -2.18 -9.32
N GLU A 89 8.36 -0.89 -9.20
CA GLU A 89 9.09 0.17 -9.90
C GLU A 89 10.56 0.19 -9.50
N ARG A 90 10.85 0.07 -8.20
CA ARG A 90 12.23 -0.03 -7.70
C ARG A 90 12.95 -1.25 -8.26
N ALA A 91 12.31 -2.41 -8.26
CA ALA A 91 12.90 -3.63 -8.82
C ALA A 91 13.17 -3.50 -10.32
N ALA A 92 12.23 -2.95 -11.09
CA ALA A 92 12.39 -2.68 -12.52
C ALA A 92 13.56 -1.73 -12.80
N ARG A 93 13.71 -0.67 -11.99
CA ARG A 93 14.84 0.26 -12.08
C ARG A 93 16.17 -0.46 -11.83
N LEU A 94 16.27 -1.26 -10.77
CA LEU A 94 17.50 -2.01 -10.45
C LEU A 94 17.86 -3.01 -11.56
N TYR A 95 16.87 -3.67 -12.16
CA TYR A 95 17.08 -4.54 -13.32
C TYR A 95 17.64 -3.75 -14.51
N LYS A 96 17.04 -2.60 -14.85
CA LYS A 96 17.52 -1.73 -15.94
C LYS A 96 18.94 -1.23 -15.71
N GLU A 97 19.29 -0.92 -14.47
CA GLU A 97 20.65 -0.54 -14.06
C GLU A 97 21.64 -1.72 -14.07
N ARG A 98 21.21 -2.93 -14.47
CA ARG A 98 21.98 -4.18 -14.47
C ARG A 98 22.54 -4.54 -13.08
N ARG A 99 21.83 -4.12 -12.02
CA ARG A 99 22.23 -4.37 -10.62
C ARG A 99 21.66 -5.66 -10.07
N VAL A 100 20.61 -6.17 -10.69
CA VAL A 100 19.96 -7.45 -10.38
C VAL A 100 19.60 -8.15 -11.69
N SER A 101 19.56 -9.48 -11.64
CA SER A 101 19.00 -10.33 -12.69
C SER A 101 17.46 -10.19 -12.76
N ILE A 102 16.82 -10.80 -13.76
CA ILE A 102 15.36 -10.76 -13.89
C ILE A 102 14.66 -11.53 -12.76
N ASP A 103 15.24 -12.64 -12.32
CA ASP A 103 14.84 -13.42 -11.14
C ASP A 103 14.99 -12.60 -9.86
N GLY A 104 16.14 -11.94 -9.65
CA GLY A 104 16.33 -11.06 -8.50
C GLY A 104 15.37 -9.86 -8.49
N ALA A 105 15.03 -9.32 -9.66
CA ALA A 105 14.02 -8.26 -9.77
C ALA A 105 12.62 -8.77 -9.41
N ALA A 106 12.25 -9.95 -9.89
CA ALA A 106 10.97 -10.58 -9.58
C ALA A 106 10.83 -10.84 -8.07
N GLU A 107 11.88 -11.37 -7.43
CA GLU A 107 11.91 -11.60 -5.98
C GLU A 107 11.73 -10.28 -5.20
N LEU A 108 12.48 -9.23 -5.55
CA LEU A 108 12.37 -7.92 -4.91
C LEU A 108 10.99 -7.28 -5.08
N ALA A 109 10.33 -7.54 -6.20
CA ALA A 109 8.99 -7.06 -6.52
C ALA A 109 7.88 -7.90 -5.86
N GLY A 110 8.20 -9.09 -5.32
CA GLY A 110 7.22 -10.06 -4.86
C GLY A 110 6.37 -10.60 -6.00
N LEU A 111 6.98 -10.83 -7.16
CA LEU A 111 6.36 -11.31 -8.39
C LEU A 111 7.04 -12.60 -8.85
N THR A 112 6.36 -13.37 -9.70
CA THR A 112 7.02 -14.38 -10.54
C THR A 112 7.84 -13.70 -11.64
N VAL A 113 8.81 -14.42 -12.21
CA VAL A 113 9.62 -13.93 -13.35
C VAL A 113 8.71 -13.49 -14.51
N ARG A 114 7.67 -14.28 -14.81
CA ARG A 114 6.70 -13.95 -15.85
C ARG A 114 5.98 -12.63 -15.58
N GLU A 115 5.45 -12.45 -14.38
CA GLU A 115 4.77 -11.20 -14.00
C GLU A 115 5.73 -10.01 -14.02
N MET A 116 7.01 -10.22 -13.68
CA MET A 116 8.02 -9.17 -13.78
C MET A 116 8.31 -8.78 -15.23
N VAL A 117 8.39 -9.74 -16.14
CA VAL A 117 8.53 -9.48 -17.59
C VAL A 117 7.32 -8.72 -18.12
N ASP A 118 6.10 -9.16 -17.79
CA ASP A 118 4.86 -8.49 -18.17
C ASP A 118 4.82 -7.05 -17.63
N TYR A 119 5.26 -6.86 -16.38
CA TYR A 119 5.36 -5.55 -15.74
C TYR A 119 6.34 -4.61 -16.48
N LEU A 120 7.52 -5.12 -16.85
CA LEU A 120 8.52 -4.38 -17.62
C LEU A 120 7.97 -3.95 -18.98
N ILE A 121 7.33 -4.87 -19.72
CA ILE A 121 6.73 -4.58 -21.03
C ILE A 121 5.68 -3.47 -20.89
N ARG A 122 4.77 -3.59 -19.90
CA ARG A 122 3.71 -2.60 -19.64
C ARG A 122 4.24 -1.21 -19.31
N LYS A 123 5.36 -1.12 -18.59
CA LYS A 123 6.01 0.16 -18.23
C LYS A 123 6.86 0.73 -19.37
N GLY A 124 6.78 0.15 -20.57
CA GLY A 124 7.48 0.63 -21.76
C GLY A 124 8.97 0.27 -21.77
N TYR A 125 9.40 -0.66 -20.91
CA TYR A 125 10.72 -1.25 -21.04
C TYR A 125 10.68 -2.15 -22.27
N LYS A 126 11.20 -1.62 -23.39
CA LYS A 126 11.53 -2.46 -24.53
C LYS A 126 12.64 -3.38 -24.07
N SER A 127 12.27 -4.64 -23.89
CA SER A 127 13.21 -5.73 -23.73
C SER A 127 14.25 -5.64 -24.85
N SER A 128 15.51 -5.36 -24.51
CA SER A 128 16.62 -5.78 -25.39
C SER A 128 16.80 -7.29 -25.32
N TYR A 129 16.09 -7.97 -24.40
CA TYR A 129 15.96 -9.42 -24.30
C TYR A 129 15.01 -9.88 -25.42
N SER A 130 15.60 -10.22 -26.55
CA SER A 130 14.91 -10.87 -27.64
C SER A 130 14.42 -12.25 -27.20
N TYR A 131 13.42 -12.80 -27.89
CA TYR A 131 13.13 -14.23 -27.84
C TYR A 131 14.41 -15.07 -28.05
N GLU A 132 15.35 -14.53 -28.83
CA GLU A 132 16.66 -15.12 -29.12
C GLU A 132 17.61 -15.14 -27.91
N ASP A 133 17.49 -14.19 -26.97
CA ASP A 133 18.30 -14.17 -25.75
C ASP A 133 17.79 -15.23 -24.75
N LEU A 134 16.46 -15.39 -24.67
CA LEU A 134 15.79 -16.47 -23.96
C LEU A 134 16.16 -17.85 -24.55
N GLU A 135 16.18 -17.98 -25.88
CA GLU A 135 16.55 -19.22 -26.57
C GLU A 135 18.02 -19.59 -26.35
N LYS A 136 18.93 -18.60 -26.36
CA LYS A 136 20.36 -18.80 -26.05
C LYS A 136 20.60 -19.25 -24.62
N GLU A 137 19.89 -18.69 -23.65
CA GLU A 137 19.98 -19.16 -22.26
C GLU A 137 19.43 -20.58 -22.11
N MET A 138 18.29 -20.88 -22.74
CA MET A 138 17.74 -22.24 -22.73
C MET A 138 18.67 -23.25 -23.40
N GLU A 139 19.35 -22.87 -24.49
CA GLU A 139 20.40 -23.70 -25.10
C GLU A 139 21.61 -23.90 -24.19
N LEU A 140 22.06 -22.86 -23.49
CA LEU A 140 23.16 -22.94 -22.53
C LEU A 140 22.82 -23.87 -21.37
N PHE A 141 21.61 -23.79 -20.83
CA PHE A 141 21.11 -24.74 -19.83
C PHE A 141 21.06 -26.17 -20.39
N ARG A 142 20.58 -26.37 -21.61
CA ARG A 142 20.49 -27.71 -22.23
C ARG A 142 21.86 -28.33 -22.52
N LYS A 143 22.86 -27.51 -22.85
CA LYS A 143 24.24 -27.95 -23.10
C LYS A 143 25.03 -28.15 -21.80
N GLY A 144 24.72 -27.39 -20.75
CA GLY A 144 25.29 -27.56 -19.40
C GLY A 144 24.83 -28.85 -18.70
N SER A 145 23.59 -29.30 -18.96
CA SER A 145 23.07 -30.57 -18.42
C SER A 145 23.52 -31.83 -19.18
N ALA A 146 24.41 -31.70 -20.17
CA ALA A 146 24.98 -32.81 -20.93
C ALA A 146 26.44 -33.12 -20.53
N ILE A 147 26.96 -32.44 -19.49
CA ILE A 147 28.24 -32.72 -18.86
C ILE A 147 27.97 -32.94 -17.36
N ASP A 148 27.28 -34.03 -17.07
CA ASP A 148 27.46 -34.86 -15.86
C ASP A 148 26.84 -36.25 -16.11
#